data_AF-A0A371XB60-F1
#
_entry.id   AF-A0A371XB60-F1
#
_cell.length_a   1.000
_cell.length_b   1.000
_cell.length_c   1.000
_cell.angle_alpha   90.00
_cell.angle_beta   90.00
_cell.angle_gamma   90.00
#
_symmetry.space_group_name_H-M   'P 1'
#
loop_
_entity.id
_entity.type
_entity.pdbx_description
1 polymer ?
#
loop_
_entity_poly.entity_id
_entity_poly.type
_entity_poly.pdbx_seq_one_letter_code
_entity_poly.pdbx_strand_id
1 'polypeptide(L)'
;MTHHPIRDAKLNVYVREDGAAIVLIEGAGPLPFVRGASEREALAKAEEFRAKVIADHEASFIRRQKAAEKARRTRQNKSEAA
;
A
#
# COMPACT_ATOMS: atom_id res chain seq x y z
N MET A 1 -1.18 -5.19 14.71
CA MET A 1 -0.88 -4.52 13.43
C MET A 1 -1.72 -5.20 12.37
N THR A 2 -2.59 -4.46 11.67
CA THR A 2 -3.42 -5.02 10.61
C THR A 2 -2.51 -5.45 9.46
N HIS A 3 -2.50 -6.76 9.18
CA HIS A 3 -1.76 -7.33 8.07
C HIS A 3 -2.28 -6.73 6.75
N HIS A 4 -1.41 -6.07 5.97
CA HIS A 4 -1.82 -5.46 4.72
C HIS A 4 -1.83 -6.50 3.59
N PRO A 5 -2.92 -6.69 2.83
CA PRO A 5 -3.05 -7.76 1.82
C PRO A 5 -1.93 -7.77 0.77
N ILE A 6 -1.40 -6.60 0.42
CA ILE A 6 -0.29 -6.49 -0.56
C ILE A 6 1.00 -7.20 -0.12
N ARG A 7 1.16 -7.51 1.17
CA ARG A 7 2.33 -8.23 1.70
C ARG A 7 2.41 -9.67 1.20
N ASP A 8 1.24 -10.30 1.00
CA ASP A 8 1.14 -11.70 0.56
C ASP A 8 0.77 -11.81 -0.92
N ALA A 9 0.58 -10.69 -1.60
CA ALA A 9 0.27 -10.69 -3.02
C ALA A 9 1.37 -11.43 -3.79
N LYS A 10 1.01 -12.19 -4.83
CA LYS A 10 2.01 -12.80 -5.71
C LYS A 10 2.52 -11.79 -6.72
N LEU A 11 3.78 -11.92 -7.11
CA LEU A 11 4.37 -11.19 -8.23
C LEU A 11 4.40 -12.11 -9.44
N ASN A 12 3.72 -11.70 -10.51
CA ASN A 12 3.80 -12.36 -11.80
C ASN A 12 4.78 -11.58 -12.67
N VAL A 13 5.86 -12.23 -13.10
CA VAL A 13 6.94 -11.62 -13.88
C VAL A 13 6.84 -12.07 -15.32
N TYR A 14 6.90 -11.13 -16.25
CA TYR A 14 6.89 -11.37 -17.68
C TYR A 14 8.14 -10.72 -18.28
N VAL A 15 9.04 -11.56 -18.81
CA VAL A 15 10.30 -11.11 -19.41
C VAL A 15 10.19 -11.20 -20.93
N ARG A 16 10.58 -10.13 -21.62
CA ARG A 16 10.67 -10.06 -23.08
C ARG A 16 12.01 -10.61 -23.55
N GLU A 17 12.09 -10.97 -24.83
CA GLU A 17 13.34 -11.48 -25.44
C GLU A 17 14.51 -10.47 -25.36
N ASP A 18 14.21 -9.17 -25.30
CA ASP A 18 15.20 -8.10 -25.13
C ASP A 18 15.67 -7.92 -23.67
N GLY A 19 15.20 -8.76 -22.75
CA GLY A 19 15.52 -8.70 -21.32
C GLY A 19 14.65 -7.74 -20.52
N ALA A 20 13.85 -6.88 -21.17
CA ALA A 20 12.92 -5.99 -20.46
C ALA A 20 11.82 -6.80 -19.76
N ALA A 21 11.35 -6.32 -18.61
CA ALA A 21 10.39 -7.07 -17.80
C ALA A 21 9.23 -6.22 -17.29
N ILE A 22 8.10 -6.89 -17.13
CA ILE A 22 6.89 -6.36 -16.49
C ILE A 22 6.56 -7.23 -15.29
N VAL A 23 6.30 -6.61 -14.15
CA VAL A 23 5.83 -7.28 -12.94
C VAL A 23 4.41 -6.85 -12.63
N LEU A 24 3.51 -7.81 -12.45
CA LEU A 24 2.12 -7.60 -12.04
C LEU A 24 1.92 -8.10 -10.60
N ILE A 25 1.31 -7.26 -9.77
CA ILE A 25 1.00 -7.60 -8.38
C ILE A 25 -0.42 -8.15 -8.30
N GLU A 26 -0.58 -9.44 -8.02
CA GLU A 26 -1.88 -10.11 -7.96
C GLU A 26 -2.82 -9.49 -6.90
N GLY A 27 -4.13 -9.43 -7.19
CA GLY A 27 -5.15 -9.01 -6.23
C GLY A 27 -5.49 -7.51 -6.21
N ALA A 28 -4.87 -6.70 -7.07
CA ALA A 28 -5.24 -5.30 -7.27
C ALA A 28 -5.90 -5.14 -8.66
N GLY A 29 -7.17 -4.80 -8.77
CA GLY A 29 -7.77 -4.43 -10.06
C GLY A 29 -7.87 -2.91 -10.19
N PRO A 30 -7.70 -2.30 -11.39
CA PRO A 30 -6.84 -2.73 -12.50
C PRO A 30 -5.38 -2.78 -12.04
N LEU A 31 -4.67 -3.85 -12.39
CA LEU A 31 -3.39 -4.24 -11.79
C LEU A 31 -2.33 -3.13 -11.89
N PRO A 32 -1.75 -2.66 -10.76
CA PRO A 32 -0.52 -1.89 -10.82
C PRO A 32 0.54 -2.83 -11.38
N PHE A 33 0.99 -2.53 -12.60
CA PHE A 33 2.12 -3.19 -13.22
C PHE A 33 3.31 -2.24 -13.21
N VAL A 34 4.49 -2.84 -13.10
CA VAL A 34 5.75 -2.10 -13.03
C VAL A 34 6.65 -2.59 -14.15
N ARG A 35 7.29 -1.65 -14.85
CA ARG A 35 8.21 -1.96 -15.95
C ARG A 35 9.66 -1.69 -15.55
N GLY A 36 10.56 -2.56 -15.99
CA GLY A 36 12.01 -2.41 -15.88
C GLY A 36 12.70 -2.77 -17.18
N ALA A 37 13.89 -2.22 -17.41
CA ALA A 37 14.77 -2.61 -18.52
C ALA A 37 15.39 -4.00 -18.29
N SER A 38 15.29 -4.53 -17.08
CA SER A 38 15.61 -5.91 -16.72
C SER A 38 14.58 -6.50 -15.76
N GLU A 39 14.53 -7.82 -15.66
CA GLU A 39 13.78 -8.54 -14.62
C GLU A 39 14.09 -8.01 -13.22
N ARG A 40 15.38 -7.86 -12.89
CA ARG A 40 15.84 -7.38 -11.60
C ARG A 40 15.30 -5.98 -11.28
N GLU A 41 15.34 -5.08 -12.26
CA GLU A 41 14.83 -3.71 -12.09
C GLU A 41 13.30 -3.70 -11.90
N ALA A 42 12.58 -4.51 -12.67
CA ALA A 42 11.13 -4.58 -12.57
C ALA A 42 10.68 -5.14 -11.21
N LEU A 43 11.39 -6.15 -10.68
CA LEU A 43 11.17 -6.70 -9.34
C LEU A 43 11.49 -5.67 -8.24
N ALA A 44 12.62 -4.98 -8.33
CA ALA A 44 13.00 -3.96 -7.35
C ALA A 44 11.93 -2.86 -7.25
N LYS A 45 11.49 -2.34 -8.40
CA LYS A 45 10.43 -1.32 -8.44
C LYS A 45 9.08 -1.85 -7.93
N ALA A 46 8.76 -3.13 -8.14
CA ALA A 46 7.55 -3.74 -7.60
C ALA A 46 7.57 -3.82 -6.06
N GLU A 47 8.72 -4.16 -5.48
CA GLU A 47 8.92 -4.15 -4.02
C GLU A 47 8.90 -2.73 -3.42
N GLU A 48 9.49 -1.75 -4.11
CA GLU A 48 9.39 -0.34 -3.72
C GLU A 48 7.92 0.14 -3.70
N PHE A 49 7.15 -0.23 -4.73
CA PHE A 49 5.73 0.07 -4.78
C PHE A 49 4.98 -0.57 -3.59
N ARG A 50 5.25 -1.83 -3.27
CA ARG A 50 4.68 -2.51 -2.10
C ARG A 50 4.97 -1.78 -0.79
N ALA A 51 6.24 -1.46 -0.55
CA ALA A 51 6.67 -0.77 0.66
C ALA A 51 5.96 0.59 0.80
N LYS A 52 5.86 1.34 -0.31
CA LYS A 52 5.17 2.64 -0.34
C LYS A 52 3.69 2.50 0.00
N VAL A 53 2.97 1.56 -0.63
CA VAL A 53 1.54 1.34 -0.36
C VAL A 53 1.30 0.99 1.11
N ILE A 54 2.15 0.16 1.71
CA ILE A 54 2.06 -0.19 3.12
C ILE A 54 2.24 1.05 3.99
N ALA A 55 3.28 1.85 3.73
CA ALA A 55 3.54 3.09 4.48
C ALA A 55 2.39 4.10 4.36
N ASP A 56 1.86 4.29 3.15
CA ASP A 56 0.72 5.21 2.90
C ASP A 56 -0.55 4.74 3.62
N HIS A 57 -0.80 3.44 3.65
CA HIS A 57 -1.92 2.85 4.37
C HIS A 57 -1.77 3.00 5.89
N GLU A 58 -0.58 2.76 6.45
CA GLU A 58 -0.29 2.95 7.87
C GLU A 58 -0.45 4.43 8.28
N ALA A 59 0.05 5.36 7.47
CA ALA A 59 -0.15 6.80 7.69
C ALA A 59 -1.64 7.20 7.61
N SER A 60 -2.41 6.62 6.69
CA SER A 60 -3.87 6.82 6.61
C SER A 60 -4.60 6.26 7.85
N PHE A 61 -4.20 5.08 8.33
CA PHE A 61 -4.75 4.47 9.52
C PHE A 61 -4.50 5.32 10.78
N ILE A 62 -3.26 5.79 11.00
CA ILE A 62 -2.92 6.68 12.12
C ILE A 62 -3.72 7.97 12.07
N ARG A 63 -3.89 8.58 10.89
CA ARG A 63 -4.72 9.79 10.71
C ARG A 63 -6.17 9.55 11.11
N ARG A 64 -6.76 8.42 10.71
CA ARG A 64 -8.13 8.05 11.10
C ARG A 64 -8.26 7.83 12.60
N GLN A 65 -7.29 7.19 13.24
CA GLN A 65 -7.31 7.02 14.70
C GLN A 65 -7.23 8.36 15.45
N LYS A 66 -6.31 9.25 15.05
CA LYS A 66 -6.20 10.59 15.65
C LYS A 66 -7.48 11.42 15.47
N ALA A 67 -8.11 11.36 14.30
CA ALA A 67 -9.37 12.03 14.04
C ALA A 67 -10.52 11.48 14.91
N ALA A 68 -10.60 10.15 15.05
CA ALA A 68 -11.60 9.50 15.90
C ALA A 68 -11.40 9.85 17.38
N GLU A 69 -10.16 9.89 17.87
CA GLU A 69 -9.85 10.28 19.24
C GLU A 69 -10.21 11.75 19.51
N LYS A 70 -9.86 12.65 18.58
CA LYS A 70 -10.28 14.06 18.66
C LYS A 70 -11.80 14.20 18.74
N ALA A 71 -12.52 13.48 17.89
CA ALA A 71 -13.99 13.49 17.90
C ALA A 71 -14.58 12.97 19.22
N ARG A 72 -13.98 11.94 19.83
CA ARG A 72 -14.39 11.42 21.15
C ARG A 72 -14.19 12.47 22.25
N ARG A 73 -13.02 13.12 22.30
CA ARG A 73 -12.73 14.19 23.28
C ARG A 73 -13.69 15.37 23.14
N THR A 74 -13.99 15.81 21.91
CA THR A 74 -14.96 16.88 21.67
C THR A 74 -16.38 16.49 22.15
N ARG A 75 -16.79 15.23 21.99
CA ARG A 75 -18.08 14.74 22.51
C ARG A 75 -18.11 14.72 24.04
N GLN A 76 -17.05 14.26 24.71
CA GLN A 76 -16.94 14.25 26.17
C GLN A 76 -17.02 15.66 26.76
N ASN A 77 -16.24 16.61 26.22
CA ASN A 77 -16.27 17.99 26.70
C ASN A 77 -17.65 18.66 26.49
N LYS A 78 -18.39 18.27 25.44
CA LYS A 78 -19.75 18.77 25.20
C LYS A 78 -20.77 18.16 26.17
N SER A 79 -20.59 16.90 26.58
CA SER A 79 -21.46 16.26 27.58
C SER A 79 -21.18 16.70 29.01
N GLU A 80 -19.96 17.15 29.34
CA GLU A 80 -19.62 17.69 30.67
C GLU A 80 -20.03 19.16 30.84
N ALA A 81 -20.19 19.90 29.74
CA ALA A 81 -20.61 21.30 29.74
C ALA A 81 -22.14 21.51 29.63
N ALA A 82 -22.91 20.42 29.55
CA ALA A 82 -24.37 20.42 29.45
C ALA A 82 -24.99 19.82 30.71
#